data_AF-A0A3A8R2U7-F1
#
_entry.id   AF-A0A3A8R2U7-F1
#
_cell.length_a   1.000
_cell.length_b   1.000
_cell.length_c   1.000
_cell.angle_alpha   90.00
_cell.angle_beta   90.00
_cell.angle_gamma   90.00
#
_symmetry.space_group_name_H-M   'P 1'
#
loop_
_entity.id
_entity.type
_entity.pdbx_description
1 polymer ?
#
loop_
_entity_poly.entity_id
_entity_poly.type
_entity_poly.pdbx_seq_one_letter_code
_entity_poly.pdbx_strand_id
1 'polypeptide(L)'
;MKLRWMAVSAGVAAAAVAVGACGSEPEAECVVARAVSDGSTGSFAATYQLKPGQNPDQVCARLKPEPLGMQKFFSPDPAGPDTVGVRSARLGKLLEDFASRLSGDSQVSTTSVGPFASATPGADHFCSVPELTPTRLAVPASTAPDGGVLPAQDYGYAWSNLRIYNTPEIPGTQFTADLVYTENGCTADYTVKGIWPVVKCQNSKTKLPDDALCDPYADYDAGRLRGSGINPLFPVKCDPDALICVLTGEVPSAP
;
A
#
# COMPACT_ATOMS: atom_id res chain seq x y z
N MET A 1 -32.02 -39.47 67.40
CA MET A 1 -33.15 -39.34 66.45
C MET A 1 -33.00 -37.99 65.76
N LYS A 2 -32.54 -37.97 64.50
CA LYS A 2 -33.38 -37.76 63.30
C LYS A 2 -34.15 -36.43 63.32
N LEU A 3 -33.70 -35.42 62.56
CA LEU A 3 -34.29 -35.06 61.26
C LEU A 3 -33.49 -33.95 60.57
N ARG A 4 -33.15 -34.17 59.29
CA ARG A 4 -32.68 -33.16 58.33
C ARG A 4 -33.87 -32.33 57.87
N TRP A 5 -33.71 -31.01 57.77
CA TRP A 5 -34.53 -30.15 56.92
C TRP A 5 -33.60 -29.27 56.07
N MET A 6 -33.69 -29.44 54.75
CA MET A 6 -33.17 -28.48 53.78
C MET A 6 -34.12 -27.28 53.75
N ALA A 7 -33.57 -26.07 53.73
CA ALA A 7 -34.27 -24.88 53.26
C ALA A 7 -33.33 -24.09 52.37
N VAL A 8 -33.74 -23.96 51.11
CA VAL A 8 -33.18 -23.06 50.11
C VAL A 8 -33.79 -21.68 50.33
N SER A 9 -32.97 -20.64 50.48
CA SER A 9 -33.38 -19.28 50.12
C SER A 9 -32.18 -18.34 49.99
N ALA A 10 -32.11 -17.74 48.81
CA ALA A 10 -31.28 -16.68 48.27
C ALA A 10 -30.95 -15.49 49.19
N GLY A 11 -29.84 -14.78 48.89
CA GLY A 11 -29.80 -13.32 49.06
C GLY A 11 -28.45 -12.64 49.36
N VAL A 12 -27.68 -12.35 48.29
CA VAL A 12 -26.91 -11.10 48.02
C VAL A 12 -25.71 -10.68 48.93
N ALA A 13 -24.63 -10.29 48.21
CA ALA A 13 -23.51 -9.37 48.54
C ALA A 13 -22.14 -10.07 48.78
N ALA A 14 -21.06 -9.78 48.06
CA ALA A 14 -20.82 -8.80 47.01
C ALA A 14 -19.67 -9.29 46.11
N ALA A 15 -19.87 -9.14 44.80
CA ALA A 15 -18.83 -9.24 43.80
C ALA A 15 -17.83 -8.09 43.99
N ALA A 16 -16.57 -8.42 44.28
CA ALA A 16 -15.46 -7.48 44.33
C ALA A 16 -14.31 -7.95 43.43
N VAL A 17 -14.62 -8.37 42.21
CA VAL A 17 -13.61 -8.73 41.19
C VAL A 17 -14.05 -8.18 39.84
N ALA A 18 -13.94 -6.87 39.61
CA ALA A 18 -14.20 -6.30 38.27
C ALA A 18 -13.66 -4.87 38.01
N VAL A 19 -12.45 -4.50 38.46
CA VAL A 19 -11.88 -3.18 38.07
C VAL A 19 -10.40 -3.23 37.62
N GLY A 20 -9.75 -4.40 37.58
CA GLY A 20 -8.31 -4.49 37.25
C GLY A 20 -7.96 -4.80 35.79
N ALA A 21 -8.93 -5.15 34.93
CA ALA A 21 -8.65 -5.77 33.63
C ALA A 21 -8.81 -4.84 32.41
N CYS A 22 -9.16 -3.56 32.59
CA CYS A 22 -9.42 -2.62 31.49
C CYS A 22 -8.26 -1.64 31.21
N GLY A 23 -7.03 -1.99 31.60
CA GLY A 23 -5.85 -1.10 31.48
C GLY A 23 -4.60 -1.73 30.88
N SER A 24 -4.67 -2.96 30.36
CA SER A 24 -3.53 -3.68 29.78
C SER A 24 -3.83 -4.21 28.38
N GLU A 25 -4.64 -3.47 27.61
CA GLU A 25 -4.81 -3.82 26.21
C GLU A 25 -3.45 -3.66 25.52
N PRO A 26 -2.91 -4.70 24.88
CA PRO A 26 -1.63 -4.61 24.20
C PRO A 26 -1.73 -3.52 23.13
N GLU A 27 -0.69 -2.67 23.06
CA GLU A 27 -0.60 -1.67 22.00
C GLU A 27 -0.72 -2.37 20.64
N ALA A 28 -1.55 -1.81 19.77
CA ALA A 28 -1.76 -2.36 18.44
C ALA A 28 -0.42 -2.39 17.69
N GLU A 29 -0.03 -3.56 17.21
CA GLU A 29 1.16 -3.70 16.40
C GLU A 29 1.02 -2.96 15.06
N CYS A 30 2.15 -2.69 14.42
CA CYS A 30 2.18 -2.26 13.04
C CYS A 30 1.52 -3.29 12.12
N VAL A 31 0.36 -2.95 11.59
CA VAL A 31 -0.38 -3.68 10.56
C VAL A 31 -0.14 -3.04 9.19
N VAL A 32 -0.19 -3.88 8.16
CA VAL A 32 -0.16 -3.47 6.75
C VAL A 32 -1.24 -4.25 6.05
N ALA A 33 -2.13 -3.58 5.32
CA ALA A 33 -3.10 -4.30 4.49
C ALA A 33 -2.34 -5.18 3.49
N ARG A 34 -2.65 -6.48 3.46
CA ARG A 34 -1.93 -7.43 2.60
C ARG A 34 -2.24 -7.12 1.14
N ALA A 35 -1.22 -6.70 0.40
CA ALA A 35 -1.37 -6.30 -0.98
C ALA A 35 -0.51 -7.04 -2.00
N VAL A 36 -1.18 -7.48 -3.07
CA VAL A 36 -0.57 -7.96 -4.31
C VAL A 36 -0.30 -6.76 -5.24
N SER A 37 0.54 -6.92 -6.26
CA SER A 37 0.89 -5.84 -7.21
C SER A 37 0.28 -6.03 -8.60
N ASP A 38 -0.66 -6.96 -8.77
CA ASP A 38 -1.26 -7.32 -10.07
C ASP A 38 -2.43 -6.42 -10.49
N GLY A 39 -2.79 -5.43 -9.67
CA GLY A 39 -3.92 -4.54 -9.92
C GLY A 39 -5.30 -5.15 -9.63
N SER A 40 -5.34 -6.30 -8.94
CA SER A 40 -6.57 -6.78 -8.29
C SER A 40 -6.90 -5.94 -7.06
N THR A 41 -8.13 -6.04 -6.55
CA THR A 41 -8.60 -5.32 -5.34
C THR A 41 -7.69 -5.50 -4.12
N GLY A 42 -6.80 -6.49 -4.11
CA GLY A 42 -5.79 -6.63 -3.07
C GLY A 42 -4.70 -5.55 -3.09
N SER A 43 -4.45 -4.82 -4.17
CA SER A 43 -3.36 -3.83 -4.26
C SER A 43 -3.66 -2.51 -3.53
N PHE A 44 -2.63 -1.72 -3.24
CA PHE A 44 -2.78 -0.29 -2.99
C PHE A 44 -2.89 0.47 -4.32
N ALA A 45 -3.64 1.57 -4.35
CA ALA A 45 -3.54 2.59 -5.39
C ALA A 45 -2.51 3.64 -4.95
N ALA A 46 -1.36 3.72 -5.62
CA ALA A 46 -0.32 4.70 -5.34
C ALA A 46 -0.36 5.85 -6.35
N THR A 47 -0.17 7.08 -5.88
CA THR A 47 0.00 8.28 -6.72
C THR A 47 1.35 8.92 -6.47
N TYR A 48 1.96 9.43 -7.54
CA TYR A 48 3.26 10.06 -7.54
C TYR A 48 3.13 11.56 -7.76
N GLN A 49 3.50 12.34 -6.75
CA GLN A 49 3.57 13.80 -6.86
C GLN A 49 5.02 14.22 -7.04
N LEU A 50 5.33 14.77 -8.21
CA LEU A 50 6.67 15.26 -8.51
C LEU A 50 7.07 16.37 -7.53
N LYS A 51 8.24 16.27 -6.91
CA LYS A 51 8.72 17.27 -5.95
C LYS A 51 9.02 18.61 -6.65
N PRO A 52 8.88 19.75 -5.94
CA PRO A 52 9.22 21.06 -6.49
C PRO A 52 10.67 21.12 -7.00
N GLY A 53 10.89 21.81 -8.12
CA GLY A 53 12.21 22.00 -8.73
C GLY A 53 12.63 20.93 -9.75
N GLN A 54 11.87 19.84 -9.87
CA GLN A 54 12.06 18.83 -10.91
C GLN A 54 11.53 19.33 -12.28
N ASN A 55 12.12 18.84 -13.37
CA ASN A 55 11.66 19.17 -14.72
C ASN A 55 10.55 18.20 -15.19
N PRO A 56 9.27 18.65 -15.32
CA PRO A 56 8.16 17.78 -15.69
C PRO A 56 8.21 17.26 -17.14
N ASP A 57 9.08 17.81 -17.97
CA ASP A 57 9.25 17.35 -19.36
C ASP A 57 10.13 16.12 -19.50
N GLN A 58 10.81 15.73 -18.43
CA GLN A 58 11.65 14.54 -18.41
C GLN A 58 10.83 13.25 -18.32
N VAL A 59 11.33 12.17 -18.94
CA VAL A 59 10.64 10.87 -18.96
C VAL A 59 10.40 10.32 -17.56
N CYS A 60 11.39 10.45 -16.67
CA CYS A 60 11.31 9.97 -15.29
C CYS A 60 10.39 10.84 -14.42
N ALA A 61 10.02 12.05 -14.86
CA ALA A 61 9.16 12.99 -14.13
C ALA A 61 7.65 12.82 -14.43
N ARG A 62 7.28 11.73 -15.11
CA ARG A 62 5.90 11.45 -15.57
C ARG A 62 5.36 10.11 -15.08
N LEU A 63 5.77 9.66 -13.89
CA LEU A 63 5.17 8.47 -13.27
C LEU A 63 3.67 8.69 -13.07
N LYS A 64 2.90 7.70 -13.52
CA LYS A 64 1.44 7.68 -13.39
C LYS A 64 1.02 6.88 -12.17
N PRO A 65 -0.16 7.13 -11.60
CA PRO A 65 -0.67 6.28 -10.55
C PRO A 65 -0.71 4.81 -10.97
N GLU A 66 -0.44 3.92 -10.03
CA GLU A 66 -0.37 2.49 -10.30
C GLU A 66 -0.79 1.65 -9.11
N PRO A 67 -1.14 0.36 -9.34
CA PRO A 67 -1.21 -0.61 -8.27
C PRO A 67 0.16 -0.83 -7.61
N LEU A 68 0.18 -0.85 -6.28
CA LEU A 68 1.37 -1.14 -5.47
C LEU A 68 1.09 -2.34 -4.57
N GLY A 69 1.97 -3.34 -4.63
CA GLY A 69 1.98 -4.43 -3.67
C GLY A 69 2.74 -4.01 -2.42
N MET A 70 2.17 -4.29 -1.24
CA MET A 70 2.80 -4.03 0.04
C MET A 70 2.46 -5.15 1.02
N GLN A 71 3.46 -5.66 1.75
CA GLN A 71 3.24 -6.77 2.68
C GLN A 71 4.23 -6.70 3.86
N LYS A 72 3.71 -6.90 5.08
CA LYS A 72 4.51 -7.13 6.29
C LYS A 72 5.04 -8.57 6.31
N PHE A 73 6.28 -8.74 6.73
CA PHE A 73 6.94 -10.01 6.98
C PHE A 73 7.47 -10.04 8.41
N PHE A 74 7.13 -11.09 9.13
CA PHE A 74 7.59 -11.28 10.50
C PHE A 74 9.08 -11.59 10.52
N SER A 75 9.80 -10.99 11.48
CA SER A 75 11.20 -11.31 11.70
C SER A 75 11.36 -12.77 12.14
N PRO A 76 12.32 -13.54 11.57
CA PRO A 76 12.66 -14.86 12.08
C PRO A 76 13.40 -14.78 13.43
N ASP A 77 14.00 -13.63 13.75
CA ASP A 77 14.54 -13.31 15.07
C ASP A 77 13.43 -12.60 15.90
N PRO A 78 12.93 -13.19 16.99
CA PRO A 78 11.91 -12.57 17.84
C PRO A 78 12.31 -11.21 18.42
N ALA A 79 13.61 -10.89 18.49
CA ALA A 79 14.11 -9.58 18.93
C ALA A 79 14.34 -8.60 17.77
N GLY A 80 14.30 -9.09 16.52
CA GLY A 80 14.48 -8.30 15.31
C GLY A 80 13.20 -7.60 14.87
N PRO A 81 13.29 -6.45 14.19
CA PRO A 81 12.13 -5.76 13.67
C PRO A 81 11.50 -6.55 12.51
N ASP A 82 10.17 -6.57 12.47
CA ASP A 82 9.44 -6.98 11.27
C ASP A 82 9.82 -6.09 10.09
N THR A 83 9.62 -6.59 8.86
CA THR A 83 9.93 -5.84 7.64
C THR A 83 8.68 -5.63 6.80
N VAL A 84 8.74 -4.64 5.91
CA VAL A 84 7.74 -4.46 4.85
C VAL A 84 8.42 -4.59 3.50
N GLY A 85 7.77 -5.32 2.59
CA GLY A 85 8.15 -5.38 1.18
C GLY A 85 7.21 -4.54 0.33
N VAL A 86 7.76 -3.78 -0.62
CA VAL A 86 7.06 -2.93 -1.59
C VAL A 86 7.37 -3.40 -3.01
N ARG A 87 6.34 -3.48 -3.86
CA ARG A 87 6.42 -3.97 -5.25
C ARG A 87 5.60 -3.10 -6.19
N SER A 88 6.25 -2.40 -7.11
CA SER A 88 5.59 -1.60 -8.15
C SER A 88 5.04 -2.46 -9.28
N ALA A 89 3.77 -2.28 -9.65
CA ALA A 89 3.16 -3.02 -10.77
C ALA A 89 3.89 -2.76 -12.10
N ARG A 90 4.30 -1.52 -12.36
CA ARG A 90 5.04 -1.11 -13.55
C ARG A 90 6.37 -1.83 -13.67
N LEU A 91 7.10 -2.00 -12.58
CA LEU A 91 8.35 -2.78 -12.61
C LEU A 91 8.07 -4.24 -12.97
N GLY A 92 7.00 -4.83 -12.41
CA GLY A 92 6.50 -6.14 -12.81
C GLY A 92 6.20 -6.22 -14.32
N LYS A 93 5.52 -5.20 -14.86
CA LYS A 93 5.18 -5.15 -16.27
C LYS A 93 6.40 -5.03 -17.18
N LEU A 94 7.38 -4.20 -16.80
CA LEU A 94 8.63 -4.06 -17.54
C LEU A 94 9.42 -5.37 -17.60
N LEU A 95 9.38 -6.18 -16.53
CA LEU A 95 10.02 -7.50 -16.56
C LEU A 95 9.38 -8.44 -17.57
N GLU A 96 8.05 -8.43 -17.69
CA GLU A 96 7.34 -9.19 -18.72
C GLU A 96 7.70 -8.70 -20.12
N ASP A 97 7.68 -7.37 -20.32
CA ASP A 97 7.90 -6.75 -21.62
C ASP A 97 9.34 -6.95 -22.12
N PHE A 98 10.31 -7.00 -21.21
CA PHE A 98 11.73 -7.26 -21.52
C PHE A 98 12.16 -8.72 -21.33
N ALA A 99 11.26 -9.65 -21.02
CA ALA A 99 11.60 -11.03 -20.64
C ALA A 99 12.53 -11.73 -21.65
N SER A 100 12.37 -11.49 -22.95
CA SER A 100 13.21 -12.09 -24.02
C SER A 100 14.64 -11.55 -24.08
N ARG A 101 14.92 -10.43 -23.39
CA ARG A 101 16.21 -9.73 -23.37
C ARG A 101 16.93 -9.87 -22.04
N LEU A 102 16.28 -10.46 -21.03
CA LEU A 102 16.90 -10.71 -19.74
C LEU A 102 17.88 -11.89 -19.87
N SER A 103 19.16 -11.60 -19.69
CA SER A 103 20.26 -12.58 -19.61
C SER A 103 20.83 -12.65 -18.20
N GLY A 104 21.78 -13.57 -17.96
CA GLY A 104 22.48 -13.68 -16.68
C GLY A 104 23.24 -12.41 -16.24
N ASP A 105 23.51 -11.49 -17.17
CA ASP A 105 24.16 -10.20 -16.88
C ASP A 105 23.16 -9.12 -16.44
N SER A 106 21.85 -9.40 -16.47
CA SER A 106 20.81 -8.45 -16.08
C SER A 106 20.78 -8.27 -14.57
N GLN A 107 20.67 -7.03 -14.10
CA GLN A 107 20.42 -6.75 -12.69
C GLN A 107 18.92 -6.61 -12.46
N VAL A 108 18.34 -7.57 -11.74
CA VAL A 108 16.90 -7.63 -11.45
C VAL A 108 16.67 -7.72 -9.94
N SER A 109 16.07 -6.68 -9.38
CA SER A 109 15.51 -6.67 -8.02
C SER A 109 14.13 -6.05 -8.08
N THR A 110 13.11 -6.75 -7.57
CA THR A 110 11.69 -6.41 -7.82
C THR A 110 10.92 -6.07 -6.56
N THR A 111 11.51 -6.32 -5.40
CA THR A 111 10.91 -6.08 -4.09
C THR A 111 11.86 -5.22 -3.27
N SER A 112 11.39 -4.04 -2.90
CA SER A 112 12.07 -3.13 -1.98
C SER A 112 11.70 -3.54 -0.56
N VAL A 113 12.68 -3.76 0.32
CA VAL A 113 12.43 -4.27 1.67
C VAL A 113 13.10 -3.36 2.70
N GLY A 114 12.38 -3.03 3.77
CA GLY A 114 12.91 -2.25 4.88
C GLY A 114 12.33 -2.68 6.23
N PRO A 115 13.09 -2.57 7.33
CA PRO A 115 12.60 -2.86 8.67
C PRO A 115 11.71 -1.72 9.21
N PHE A 116 10.70 -2.08 10.00
CA PHE A 116 10.01 -1.10 10.83
C PHE A 116 10.96 -0.52 11.88
N ALA A 117 10.84 0.79 12.14
CA ALA A 117 11.56 1.47 13.20
C ALA A 117 11.09 1.06 14.61
N SER A 118 9.83 0.61 14.72
CA SER A 118 9.20 0.18 15.98
C SER A 118 8.14 -0.91 15.71
N ALA A 119 7.83 -1.71 16.72
CA ALA A 119 6.80 -2.75 16.63
C ALA A 119 5.37 -2.16 16.61
N THR A 120 5.17 -1.00 17.25
CA THR A 120 3.88 -0.30 17.37
C THR A 120 3.95 1.07 16.67
N PRO A 121 2.81 1.64 16.25
CA PRO A 121 2.76 2.98 15.68
C PRO A 121 3.35 4.04 16.63
N GLY A 122 3.99 5.06 16.05
CA GLY A 122 4.46 6.22 16.81
C GLY A 122 3.31 7.04 17.39
N ALA A 123 3.65 8.10 18.14
CA ALA A 123 2.66 9.01 18.73
C ALA A 123 1.80 9.75 17.68
N ASP A 124 2.25 9.79 16.43
CA ASP A 124 1.55 10.31 15.26
C ASP A 124 0.71 9.25 14.53
N HIS A 125 0.57 8.06 15.13
CA HIS A 125 -0.14 6.90 14.59
C HIS A 125 0.47 6.32 13.31
N PHE A 126 1.75 6.58 13.04
CA PHE A 126 2.46 6.00 11.89
C PHE A 126 3.43 4.90 12.30
N CYS A 127 3.41 3.82 11.52
CA CYS A 127 4.47 2.83 11.46
C CYS A 127 5.50 3.26 10.41
N SER A 128 6.71 3.59 10.89
CA SER A 128 7.76 4.16 10.04
C SER A 128 8.76 3.11 9.58
N VAL A 129 9.14 3.19 8.31
CA VAL A 129 10.17 2.39 7.65
C VAL A 129 11.11 3.39 6.97
N PRO A 130 12.18 3.82 7.66
CA PRO A 130 13.01 4.93 7.21
C PRO A 130 13.72 4.65 5.88
N GLU A 131 14.22 3.43 5.71
CA GLU A 131 15.02 3.02 4.57
C GLU A 131 14.52 1.69 4.02
N LEU A 132 14.51 1.58 2.69
CA LEU A 132 14.23 0.34 1.99
C LEU A 132 15.32 0.07 0.95
N THR A 133 15.57 -1.21 0.65
CA THR A 133 16.48 -1.59 -0.41
C THR A 133 15.98 -1.10 -1.77
N PRO A 134 16.84 -0.57 -2.66
CA PRO A 134 16.41 -0.15 -3.99
C PRO A 134 16.01 -1.36 -4.84
N THR A 135 15.08 -1.14 -5.76
CA THR A 135 14.75 -2.07 -6.84
C THR A 135 15.31 -1.56 -8.16
N ARG A 136 15.67 -2.48 -9.04
CA ARG A 136 16.32 -2.16 -10.32
C ARG A 136 15.98 -3.18 -11.38
N LEU A 137 15.82 -2.71 -12.61
CA LEU A 137 15.80 -3.50 -13.81
C LEU A 137 16.79 -2.91 -14.82
N ALA A 138 17.93 -3.58 -14.98
CA ALA A 138 18.90 -3.27 -16.03
C ALA A 138 18.79 -4.30 -17.15
N VAL A 139 18.42 -3.83 -18.35
CA VAL A 139 18.26 -4.63 -19.56
C VAL A 139 19.41 -4.32 -20.52
N PRO A 140 20.21 -5.32 -20.94
CA PRO A 140 21.33 -5.07 -21.83
C PRO A 140 20.86 -4.65 -23.23
N ALA A 141 21.73 -3.97 -23.98
CA ALA A 141 21.53 -3.75 -25.40
C ALA A 141 21.54 -5.10 -26.13
N SER A 142 20.74 -5.23 -27.19
CA SER A 142 20.67 -6.46 -27.99
C SER A 142 20.34 -6.16 -29.45
N THR A 143 20.50 -7.15 -30.32
CA THR A 143 20.10 -7.03 -31.73
C THR A 143 18.63 -7.43 -31.90
N ALA A 144 17.86 -6.62 -32.64
CA ALA A 144 16.50 -6.92 -33.03
C ALA A 144 16.46 -7.99 -34.15
N PRO A 145 15.32 -8.69 -34.35
CA PRO A 145 15.20 -9.71 -35.40
C PRO A 145 15.44 -9.22 -36.83
N ASP A 146 15.21 -7.92 -37.08
CA ASP A 146 15.46 -7.26 -38.36
C ASP A 146 16.90 -6.75 -38.55
N GLY A 147 17.79 -7.04 -37.58
CA GLY A 147 19.17 -6.58 -37.56
C GLY A 147 19.38 -5.19 -36.95
N GLY A 148 18.30 -4.53 -36.47
CA GLY A 148 18.39 -3.27 -35.74
C GLY A 148 19.04 -3.40 -34.35
N VAL A 149 19.38 -2.27 -33.73
CA VAL A 149 19.91 -2.23 -32.35
C VAL A 149 18.81 -1.86 -31.37
N LEU A 150 18.58 -2.72 -30.39
CA LEU A 150 17.76 -2.42 -29.22
C LEU A 150 18.66 -1.84 -28.12
N PRO A 151 18.46 -0.57 -27.71
CA PRO A 151 19.32 0.07 -26.73
C PRO A 151 19.17 -0.60 -25.35
N ALA A 152 20.22 -0.50 -24.53
CA ALA A 152 20.14 -0.85 -23.12
C ALA A 152 19.07 0.01 -22.43
N GLN A 153 18.42 -0.54 -21.40
CA GLN A 153 17.41 0.16 -20.60
C GLN A 153 17.73 -0.01 -19.13
N ASP A 154 17.48 1.00 -18.32
CA ASP A 154 17.71 0.97 -16.88
C ASP A 154 16.58 1.67 -16.13
N TYR A 155 16.00 0.98 -15.17
CA TYR A 155 14.89 1.47 -14.34
C TYR A 155 15.22 1.24 -12.88
N GLY A 156 14.99 2.24 -12.02
CA GLY A 156 15.26 2.13 -10.59
C GLY A 156 14.19 2.80 -9.74
N TYR A 157 13.86 2.17 -8.61
CA TYR A 157 13.02 2.76 -7.57
C TYR A 157 13.75 2.66 -6.24
N ALA A 158 14.06 3.80 -5.63
CA ALA A 158 14.60 3.90 -4.29
C ALA A 158 13.56 4.56 -3.39
N TRP A 159 12.84 3.73 -2.63
CA TRP A 159 11.84 4.14 -1.67
C TRP A 159 12.50 4.52 -0.34
N SER A 160 12.00 5.55 0.33
CA SER A 160 12.41 5.93 1.68
C SER A 160 11.27 6.60 2.43
N ASN A 161 11.46 6.77 3.74
CA ASN A 161 10.49 7.44 4.62
C ASN A 161 9.06 6.91 4.47
N LEU A 162 8.92 5.59 4.29
CA LEU A 162 7.62 4.95 4.20
C LEU A 162 6.94 5.02 5.57
N ARG A 163 5.77 5.65 5.61
CA ARG A 163 4.97 5.85 6.82
C ARG A 163 3.58 5.32 6.56
N ILE A 164 3.22 4.26 7.27
CA ILE A 164 1.95 3.55 7.14
C ILE A 164 1.05 3.95 8.31
N TYR A 165 -0.11 4.54 8.02
CA TYR A 165 -1.00 5.05 9.06
C TYR A 165 -1.83 3.92 9.67
N ASN A 166 -1.81 3.84 11.00
CA ASN A 166 -2.35 2.74 11.78
C ASN A 166 -3.17 3.23 12.97
N THR A 167 -4.47 3.23 12.78
CA THR A 167 -5.48 3.40 13.84
C THR A 167 -6.54 2.30 13.73
N PRO A 168 -7.40 2.11 14.74
CA PRO A 168 -8.55 1.22 14.61
C PRO A 168 -9.46 1.55 13.41
N GLU A 169 -9.62 2.84 13.08
CA GLU A 169 -10.44 3.31 11.96
C GLU A 169 -9.74 3.14 10.60
N ILE A 170 -8.41 3.24 10.59
CA ILE A 170 -7.58 3.16 9.39
C ILE A 170 -6.39 2.22 9.68
N PRO A 171 -6.60 0.88 9.66
CA PRO A 171 -5.56 -0.07 10.03
C PRO A 171 -4.66 -0.41 8.84
N GLY A 172 -3.62 0.39 8.61
CA GLY A 172 -2.58 0.09 7.62
C GLY A 172 -3.06 0.13 6.17
N THR A 173 -4.08 0.96 5.92
CA THR A 173 -4.73 1.12 4.60
C THR A 173 -4.43 2.46 3.93
N GLN A 174 -3.58 3.30 4.55
CA GLN A 174 -3.00 4.50 3.94
C GLN A 174 -1.50 4.55 4.20
N PHE A 175 -0.75 5.10 3.24
CA PHE A 175 0.67 5.36 3.45
C PHE A 175 1.13 6.62 2.71
N THR A 176 2.23 7.19 3.19
CA THR A 176 3.06 8.15 2.46
C THR A 176 4.49 7.62 2.37
N ALA A 177 5.23 8.02 1.35
CA ALA A 177 6.64 7.70 1.19
C ALA A 177 7.34 8.75 0.31
N ASP A 178 8.67 8.71 0.31
CA ASP A 178 9.49 9.34 -0.72
C ASP A 178 9.95 8.30 -1.73
N LEU A 179 10.10 8.72 -2.98
CA LEU A 179 10.63 7.89 -4.05
C LEU A 179 11.61 8.69 -4.90
N VAL A 180 12.82 8.15 -5.06
CA VAL A 180 13.73 8.54 -6.16
C VAL A 180 13.54 7.52 -7.28
N TYR A 181 13.04 7.99 -8.41
CA TYR A 181 12.81 7.16 -9.59
C TYR A 181 13.84 7.46 -10.67
N THR A 182 14.43 6.41 -11.25
CA THR A 182 15.38 6.53 -12.36
C THR A 182 14.90 5.79 -13.60
N GLU A 183 15.12 6.41 -14.76
CA GLU A 183 14.81 5.82 -16.06
C GLU A 183 15.84 6.27 -17.11
N ASN A 184 16.67 5.34 -17.59
CA ASN A 184 17.61 5.57 -18.68
C ASN A 184 18.52 6.81 -18.46
N GLY A 185 19.05 6.96 -17.25
CA GLY A 185 19.91 8.08 -16.85
C GLY A 185 19.16 9.36 -16.44
N CYS A 186 17.83 9.37 -16.53
CA CYS A 186 16.96 10.38 -15.94
C CYS A 186 16.70 10.05 -14.47
N THR A 187 16.64 11.05 -13.60
CA THR A 187 16.25 10.90 -12.19
C THR A 187 15.18 11.92 -11.83
N ALA A 188 14.15 11.49 -11.11
CA ALA A 188 13.10 12.36 -10.57
C ALA A 188 12.74 11.98 -9.13
N ASP A 189 12.49 13.00 -8.32
CA ASP A 189 12.07 12.84 -6.93
C ASP A 189 10.56 13.03 -6.78
N TYR A 190 9.92 12.12 -6.03
CA TYR A 190 8.48 12.10 -5.80
C TYR A 190 8.15 12.02 -4.32
N THR A 191 7.06 12.67 -3.94
CA THR A 191 6.26 12.31 -2.77
C THR A 191 5.18 11.35 -3.23
N VAL A 192 5.05 10.22 -2.53
CA VAL A 192 4.10 9.16 -2.87
C VAL A 192 3.08 9.05 -1.77
N LYS A 193 1.81 8.91 -2.15
CA LYS A 193 0.74 8.52 -1.24
C LYS A 193 -0.05 7.37 -1.82
N GLY A 194 -0.64 6.55 -0.98
CA GLY A 194 -1.50 5.50 -1.46
C GLY A 194 -2.53 5.03 -0.47
N ILE A 195 -3.55 4.36 -1.02
CA ILE A 195 -4.70 3.84 -0.28
C ILE A 195 -4.96 2.40 -0.68
N TRP A 196 -5.54 1.64 0.25
CA TRP A 196 -6.07 0.32 0.00
C TRP A 196 -7.59 0.31 0.20
N PRO A 197 -8.36 -0.43 -0.63
CA PRO A 197 -7.93 -1.22 -1.79
C PRO A 197 -7.83 -0.38 -3.08
N VAL A 198 -7.15 -0.92 -4.10
CA VAL A 198 -7.27 -0.41 -5.48
C VAL A 198 -8.67 -0.73 -6.01
N VAL A 199 -9.30 0.26 -6.63
CA VAL A 199 -10.62 0.11 -7.26
C VAL A 199 -10.53 0.64 -8.67
N LYS A 200 -10.89 -0.18 -9.66
CA LYS A 200 -11.00 0.26 -11.06
C LYS A 200 -12.23 1.16 -11.22
N CYS A 201 -12.03 2.31 -11.83
CA CYS A 201 -13.08 3.30 -12.04
C CYS A 201 -13.29 3.63 -13.52
N GLN A 202 -12.93 2.71 -14.42
CA GLN A 202 -13.32 2.81 -15.82
C GLN A 202 -14.77 2.40 -16.01
N ASN A 203 -15.59 3.28 -16.56
CA ASN A 203 -16.94 2.94 -16.98
C ASN A 203 -16.90 1.85 -18.05
N SER A 204 -17.59 0.74 -17.80
CA SER A 204 -17.53 -0.44 -18.67
C SER A 204 -18.09 -0.17 -20.08
N LYS A 205 -19.01 0.79 -20.23
CA LYS A 205 -19.67 1.16 -21.48
C LYS A 205 -18.90 2.24 -22.24
N THR A 206 -18.60 3.36 -21.60
CA THR A 206 -17.97 4.51 -22.27
C THR A 206 -16.46 4.39 -22.36
N LYS A 207 -15.85 3.50 -21.56
CA LYS A 207 -14.40 3.38 -21.37
C LYS A 207 -13.72 4.63 -20.80
N LEU A 208 -14.51 5.58 -20.29
CA LEU A 208 -14.04 6.80 -19.65
C LEU A 208 -13.95 6.67 -18.12
N PRO A 209 -13.19 7.55 -17.45
CA PRO A 209 -13.17 7.64 -15.99
C PRO A 209 -14.57 7.93 -15.43
N ASP A 210 -14.91 7.32 -14.30
CA ASP A 210 -16.21 7.46 -13.62
C ASP A 210 -16.03 7.50 -12.10
N ASP A 211 -16.13 8.70 -11.53
CA ASP A 211 -15.94 8.95 -10.10
C ASP A 211 -16.98 8.22 -9.24
N ALA A 212 -18.17 7.93 -9.76
CA ALA A 212 -19.20 7.21 -9.01
C ALA A 212 -18.77 5.77 -8.68
N LEU A 213 -17.80 5.21 -9.41
CA LEU A 213 -17.23 3.90 -9.13
C LEU A 213 -16.26 3.91 -7.92
N CYS A 214 -15.82 5.09 -7.48
CA CYS A 214 -14.99 5.25 -6.29
C CYS A 214 -15.82 5.41 -5.00
N ASP A 215 -17.12 5.66 -5.11
CA ASP A 215 -17.99 5.90 -3.96
C ASP A 215 -18.07 4.65 -3.05
N PRO A 216 -17.74 4.78 -1.75
CA PRO A 216 -17.77 3.69 -0.79
C PRO A 216 -19.18 3.14 -0.50
N TYR A 217 -20.25 3.87 -0.82
CA TYR A 217 -21.63 3.46 -0.57
C TYR A 217 -22.28 2.89 -1.83
N ALA A 218 -23.27 2.01 -1.69
CA ALA A 218 -24.06 1.55 -2.84
C ALA A 218 -24.99 2.66 -3.36
N ASP A 219 -25.35 2.60 -4.64
CA ASP A 219 -26.35 3.48 -5.26
C ASP A 219 -27.30 2.62 -6.11
N TYR A 220 -28.46 2.30 -5.55
CA TYR A 220 -29.45 1.44 -6.19
C TYR A 220 -30.14 2.11 -7.39
N ASP A 221 -30.27 3.44 -7.37
CA ASP A 221 -30.91 4.21 -8.43
C ASP A 221 -30.01 4.25 -9.67
N ALA A 222 -28.70 4.30 -9.48
CA ALA A 222 -27.70 4.14 -10.53
C ALA A 222 -27.37 2.67 -10.88
N GLY A 223 -28.04 1.70 -10.26
CA GLY A 223 -27.83 0.26 -10.50
C GLY A 223 -26.53 -0.32 -9.90
N ARG A 224 -25.91 0.39 -8.96
CA ARG A 224 -24.68 0.02 -8.27
C ARG A 224 -24.98 -0.63 -6.92
N LEU A 225 -25.15 -1.96 -6.96
CA LEU A 225 -25.58 -2.77 -5.80
C LEU A 225 -24.56 -2.85 -4.64
N ARG A 226 -23.31 -2.41 -4.86
CA ARG A 226 -22.22 -2.45 -3.89
C ARG A 226 -21.39 -1.17 -4.02
N GLY A 227 -20.92 -0.66 -2.89
CA GLY A 227 -19.90 0.39 -2.88
C GLY A 227 -18.52 -0.12 -3.31
N SER A 228 -17.58 0.81 -3.42
CA SER A 228 -16.21 0.53 -3.87
C SER A 228 -15.40 -0.32 -2.89
N GLY A 229 -15.79 -0.35 -1.61
CA GLY A 229 -15.01 -0.97 -0.53
C GLY A 229 -13.87 -0.09 -0.01
N ILE A 230 -13.72 1.12 -0.53
CA ILE A 230 -12.82 2.15 0.01
C ILE A 230 -13.38 2.63 1.36
N ASN A 231 -12.49 2.96 2.30
CA ASN A 231 -12.91 3.54 3.57
C ASN A 231 -13.64 4.88 3.32
N PRO A 232 -14.86 5.09 3.88
CA PRO A 232 -15.60 6.33 3.67
C PRO A 232 -14.92 7.62 4.12
N LEU A 233 -13.88 7.52 4.96
CA LEU A 233 -13.06 8.65 5.38
C LEU A 233 -12.08 9.12 4.30
N PHE A 234 -11.89 8.36 3.22
CA PHE A 234 -10.88 8.66 2.21
C PHE A 234 -11.47 9.54 1.10
N PRO A 235 -11.01 10.78 0.91
CA PRO A 235 -11.38 11.58 -0.25
C PRO A 235 -10.71 11.01 -1.50
N VAL A 236 -11.51 10.40 -2.38
CA VAL A 236 -11.03 9.71 -3.58
C VAL A 236 -11.69 10.21 -4.85
N LYS A 237 -10.96 10.10 -5.96
CA LYS A 237 -11.49 10.33 -7.32
C LYS A 237 -10.92 9.30 -8.28
N CYS A 238 -11.54 9.16 -9.44
CA CYS A 238 -10.97 8.37 -10.52
C CYS A 238 -9.79 9.10 -11.15
N ASP A 239 -8.62 8.47 -11.21
CA ASP A 239 -7.52 8.99 -12.00
C ASP A 239 -7.83 8.82 -13.50
N PRO A 240 -7.76 9.89 -14.31
CA PRO A 240 -8.20 9.83 -15.70
C PRO A 240 -7.30 8.99 -16.60
N ASP A 241 -6.05 8.76 -16.19
CA ASP A 241 -5.05 8.03 -16.97
C ASP A 241 -4.95 6.57 -16.51
N ALA A 242 -4.81 6.37 -15.20
CA ALA A 242 -4.62 5.05 -14.60
C ALA A 242 -5.95 4.29 -14.43
N LEU A 243 -7.09 5.00 -14.46
CA LEU A 243 -8.44 4.44 -14.31
C LEU A 243 -8.61 3.63 -13.01
N ILE A 244 -7.94 4.08 -11.96
CA ILE A 244 -8.05 3.59 -10.58
C ILE A 244 -8.44 4.74 -9.64
N CYS A 245 -9.17 4.41 -8.57
CA CYS A 245 -9.52 5.37 -7.53
C CYS A 245 -8.27 5.74 -6.73
N VAL A 246 -7.98 7.02 -6.67
CA VAL A 246 -6.79 7.57 -6.01
C VAL A 246 -7.16 8.60 -4.96
N LEU A 247 -6.31 8.74 -3.95
CA LEU A 247 -6.51 9.71 -2.87
C LEU A 247 -6.28 11.15 -3.37
N THR A 248 -7.22 12.05 -3.10
CA THR A 248 -7.07 13.48 -3.43
C THR A 248 -6.53 14.29 -2.27
N GLY A 249 -6.76 13.87 -1.03
CA GLY A 249 -6.27 14.52 0.19
C GLY A 249 -4.87 14.06 0.62
N GLU A 250 -4.47 14.50 1.81
CA GLU A 250 -3.23 14.08 2.48
C GLU A 250 -3.40 12.75 3.22
N VAL A 251 -2.27 12.19 3.66
CA VAL A 251 -2.23 11.03 4.55
C VAL A 251 -1.77 11.51 5.94
N PRO A 252 -2.53 11.24 7.01
CA PRO A 252 -3.80 10.53 7.00
C PRO A 252 -4.96 11.40 6.51
N SER A 253 -6.01 10.77 5.98
CA SER A 253 -7.20 11.50 5.51
C SER A 253 -8.13 11.96 6.63
N ALA A 254 -7.99 11.38 7.82
CA ALA A 254 -8.64 11.81 9.05
C ALA A 254 -7.62 11.74 10.20
N PRO A 255 -7.61 12.70 11.13
CA PRO A 255 -6.72 12.71 12.29
C PRO A 255 -7.09 11.66 13.33
#